data_AF-A0A969TND8-F1
#
_entry.id   AF-A0A969TND8-F1
#
_cell.length_a   1.000
_cell.length_b   1.000
_cell.length_c   1.000
_cell.angle_alpha   90.00
_cell.angle_beta   90.00
_cell.angle_gamma   90.00
#
_symmetry.space_group_name_H-M   'P 1'
#
loop_
_entity.id
_entity.type
_entity.pdbx_description
1 polymer ?
#
loop_
_entity_poly.entity_id
_entity_poly.type
_entity_poly.pdbx_seq_one_letter_code
_entity_poly.pdbx_strand_id
1 'polypeptide(L)'
;MDKALRNTLRNVVTQCHKELEKSVAEMLEGQFGIYASGKIDEATAMSHLSAEDQEYRSQLLVHLEHIQAGDFKAKDAAEQLIREVAAPPGSLHW
;
A
#
# COMPACT_ATOMS: atom_id res chain seq x y z
N MET A 1 -24.06 -5.88 21.94
CA MET A 1 -24.10 -6.29 20.52
C MET A 1 -24.27 -7.80 20.42
N ASP A 2 -25.15 -8.30 19.54
CA ASP A 2 -25.31 -9.74 19.32
C ASP A 2 -24.10 -10.33 18.56
N LYS A 3 -23.77 -11.60 18.82
CA LYS A 3 -22.58 -12.28 18.25
C LYS A 3 -22.69 -12.42 16.72
N ALA A 4 -23.87 -12.69 16.19
CA ALA A 4 -24.06 -12.81 14.74
C ALA A 4 -23.82 -11.47 14.06
N LEU A 5 -24.38 -10.38 14.62
CA LEU A 5 -24.17 -9.03 14.11
C LEU A 5 -22.68 -8.61 14.16
N ARG A 6 -21.95 -8.91 15.24
CA ARG A 6 -20.49 -8.66 15.32
C ARG A 6 -19.73 -9.36 14.21
N ASN A 7 -20.03 -10.64 13.99
CA ASN A 7 -19.33 -11.45 13.00
C ASN A 7 -19.58 -10.93 11.58
N THR A 8 -20.83 -10.56 11.28
CA THR A 8 -21.18 -9.96 9.98
C THR A 8 -20.41 -8.67 9.77
N LEU A 9 -20.44 -7.74 10.73
CA LEU A 9 -19.74 -6.46 10.60
C LEU A 9 -18.23 -6.66 10.40
N ARG A 10 -17.59 -7.52 11.20
CA ARG A 10 -16.17 -7.84 11.04
C ARG A 10 -15.87 -8.38 9.64
N ASN A 11 -16.67 -9.32 9.15
CA ASN A 11 -16.45 -9.91 7.84
C ASN A 11 -16.58 -8.89 6.70
N VAL A 12 -17.57 -7.99 6.79
CA VAL A 12 -17.76 -6.91 5.82
C VAL A 12 -16.58 -5.95 5.84
N VAL A 13 -16.15 -5.49 7.03
CA VAL A 13 -14.99 -4.60 7.16
C VAL A 13 -13.72 -5.26 6.61
N THR A 14 -13.49 -6.54 6.91
CA THR A 14 -12.36 -7.29 6.35
C THR A 14 -12.42 -7.38 4.83
N GLN A 15 -13.59 -7.55 4.23
CA GLN A 15 -13.74 -7.56 2.77
C GLN A 15 -13.48 -6.19 2.16
N CYS A 16 -14.03 -5.12 2.74
CA CYS A 16 -13.76 -3.75 2.30
C CYS A 16 -12.27 -3.40 2.35
N HIS A 17 -11.57 -3.82 3.42
CA HIS A 17 -10.13 -3.55 3.52
C HIS A 17 -9.32 -4.28 2.45
N LYS A 18 -9.68 -5.53 2.12
CA LYS A 18 -9.04 -6.28 1.02
C LYS A 18 -9.24 -5.62 -0.35
N GLU A 19 -10.45 -5.13 -0.63
CA GLU A 19 -10.71 -4.40 -1.87
C GLU A 19 -9.92 -3.08 -1.92
N LEU A 20 -9.78 -2.40 -0.77
CA LEU A 20 -8.96 -1.20 -0.68
C LEU A 20 -7.47 -1.50 -0.92
N GLU A 21 -6.91 -2.51 -0.26
CA GLU A 21 -5.52 -2.97 -0.50
C GLU A 21 -5.29 -3.30 -1.98
N LYS A 22 -6.25 -3.98 -2.62
CA LYS A 22 -6.18 -4.28 -4.06
C LYS A 22 -6.18 -3.02 -4.92
N SER A 23 -7.08 -2.07 -4.65
CA SER A 23 -7.14 -0.80 -5.38
C SER A 23 -5.87 0.03 -5.19
N VAL A 24 -5.28 0.01 -3.98
CA VAL A 24 -4.00 0.66 -3.70
C VAL A 24 -2.87 -0.02 -4.47
N ALA A 25 -2.82 -1.35 -4.52
CA ALA A 25 -1.83 -2.07 -5.31
C ALA A 25 -1.90 -1.72 -6.80
N GLU A 26 -3.12 -1.66 -7.36
CA GLU A 26 -3.34 -1.27 -8.76
C GLU A 26 -2.92 0.19 -9.03
N MET A 27 -3.18 1.10 -8.09
CA MET A 27 -2.73 2.50 -8.18
C MET A 27 -1.20 2.62 -8.09
N LEU A 28 -0.57 1.95 -7.12
CA LEU A 28 0.88 1.94 -6.96
C LEU A 28 1.58 1.38 -8.19
N GLU A 29 1.04 0.31 -8.78
CA GLU A 29 1.57 -0.27 -10.01
C GLU A 29 1.36 0.65 -11.22
N GLY A 30 0.12 1.09 -11.46
CA GLY A 30 -0.25 1.81 -12.68
C GLY A 30 0.28 3.24 -12.75
N GLN A 31 0.24 3.96 -11.63
CA GLN A 31 0.64 5.37 -11.58
C GLN A 31 2.10 5.53 -11.14
N PHE A 32 2.53 4.72 -10.18
CA PHE A 32 3.85 4.87 -9.58
C PHE A 32 4.82 3.75 -9.99
N GLY A 33 4.45 2.74 -10.77
CA GLY A 33 5.38 1.67 -11.16
C GLY A 33 6.01 0.93 -9.96
N ILE A 34 5.28 0.84 -8.83
CA ILE A 34 5.66 0.08 -7.64
C ILE A 34 4.78 -1.17 -7.62
N TYR A 35 5.37 -2.32 -7.88
CA TYR A 35 4.64 -3.58 -8.03
C TYR A 35 4.57 -4.34 -6.71
N ALA A 36 3.45 -5.03 -6.47
CA ALA A 36 3.30 -5.95 -5.33
C ALA A 36 4.32 -7.11 -5.36
N SER A 37 4.97 -7.37 -6.50
CA SER A 37 6.07 -8.33 -6.64
C SER A 37 7.38 -7.86 -6.01
N GLY A 38 7.48 -6.58 -5.63
CA GLY A 38 8.72 -5.93 -5.18
C GLY A 38 9.53 -5.32 -6.32
N LYS A 39 9.05 -5.40 -7.57
CA LYS A 39 9.65 -4.69 -8.71
C LYS A 39 9.32 -3.19 -8.60
N ILE A 40 10.28 -2.36 -8.97
CA ILE A 40 10.14 -0.90 -9.05
C ILE A 40 10.61 -0.48 -10.44
N ASP A 41 9.80 0.31 -11.14
CA ASP A 41 10.19 0.89 -12.42
C ASP A 41 11.10 2.11 -12.24
N GLU A 42 12.01 2.30 -13.20
CA GLU A 42 12.93 3.43 -13.24
C GLU A 42 12.19 4.78 -13.30
N ALA A 43 12.79 5.81 -12.70
CA ALA A 43 12.21 7.16 -12.68
C ALA A 43 11.92 7.73 -14.09
N THR A 44 12.70 7.30 -15.10
CA THR A 44 12.51 7.72 -16.50
C THR A 44 11.21 7.21 -17.12
N ALA A 45 10.68 6.08 -16.63
CA ALA A 45 9.37 5.55 -17.05
C ALA A 45 8.21 6.38 -16.48
N MET A 46 8.45 7.19 -15.44
CA MET A 46 7.46 7.98 -14.71
C MET A 46 7.37 9.43 -15.20
N SER A 47 7.71 9.69 -16.47
CA SER A 47 7.71 11.04 -17.05
C SER A 47 6.33 11.69 -17.16
N HIS A 48 5.26 10.92 -16.99
CA HIS A 48 3.88 11.37 -17.00
C HIS A 48 3.40 11.94 -15.65
N LEU A 49 4.18 11.76 -14.57
CA LEU A 49 3.83 12.24 -13.25
C LEU A 49 3.95 13.76 -13.15
N SER A 50 2.98 14.39 -12.50
CA SER A 50 3.07 15.79 -12.09
C SER A 50 4.19 15.98 -11.05
N ALA A 51 4.60 17.22 -10.78
CA ALA A 51 5.61 17.49 -9.76
C ALA A 51 5.18 17.02 -8.36
N GLU A 52 3.89 17.17 -8.03
CA GLU A 52 3.32 16.67 -6.77
C GLU A 52 3.36 15.14 -6.70
N ASP A 53 2.97 14.46 -7.78
CA ASP A 53 3.04 12.99 -7.83
C ASP A 53 4.47 12.45 -7.81
N GLN A 54 5.44 13.19 -8.37
CA GLN A 54 6.87 12.84 -8.28
C GLN A 54 7.37 12.95 -6.84
N GLU A 55 6.95 13.98 -6.10
CA GLU A 55 7.29 14.13 -4.69
C GLU A 55 6.64 13.01 -3.85
N TYR A 56 5.36 12.72 -4.09
CA TYR A 56 4.68 11.61 -3.43
C TYR A 56 5.34 10.26 -3.74
N ARG A 57 5.72 10.02 -5.00
CA ARG A 57 6.52 8.86 -5.40
C ARG A 57 7.83 8.76 -4.61
N SER A 58 8.55 9.87 -4.47
CA SER A 58 9.80 9.90 -3.71
C SER A 58 9.59 9.49 -2.25
N GLN A 59 8.52 9.99 -1.62
CA GLN A 59 8.14 9.60 -0.25
C GLN A 59 7.81 8.10 -0.14
N LEU A 60 7.08 7.55 -1.12
CA LEU A 60 6.78 6.12 -1.17
C LEU A 60 8.05 5.26 -1.28
N LEU A 61 9.04 5.68 -2.08
CA LEU A 61 10.30 4.96 -2.23
C LEU A 61 11.13 5.00 -0.94
N VAL A 62 11.25 6.18 -0.30
CA VAL A 62 11.92 6.31 1.01
C VAL A 62 11.26 5.42 2.06
N HIS A 63 9.93 5.39 2.09
CA HIS A 63 9.19 4.55 3.02
C HIS A 63 9.41 3.06 2.75
N LEU A 64 9.44 2.67 1.48
CA LEU A 64 9.74 1.29 1.08
C LEU A 64 11.15 0.87 1.48
N GLU A 65 12.15 1.75 1.34
CA GLU A 65 13.52 1.53 1.81
C GLU A 65 13.56 1.34 3.33
N HIS A 66 12.81 2.14 4.10
CA HIS A 66 12.70 1.97 5.54
C HIS A 66 12.09 0.62 5.94
N ILE A 67 11.06 0.15 5.23
CA ILE A 67 10.48 -1.18 5.47
C ILE A 67 11.50 -2.27 5.16
N GLN A 68 12.23 -2.17 4.04
CA GLN A 68 13.25 -3.15 3.65
C GLN A 68 14.42 -3.22 4.64
N ALA A 69 14.78 -2.09 5.27
CA ALA A 69 15.79 -2.06 6.33
C ALA A 69 15.42 -2.91 7.57
N GLY A 70 14.15 -3.26 7.73
CA GLY A 70 13.66 -4.20 8.75
C GLY A 70 13.76 -5.68 8.38
N ASP A 71 14.70 -6.06 7.50
CA ASP A 71 14.91 -7.42 6.96
C ASP A 71 13.76 -7.99 6.11
N PHE A 72 12.89 -7.12 5.57
CA PHE A 72 11.86 -7.53 4.63
C PHE A 72 12.45 -7.79 3.23
N LYS A 73 12.01 -8.88 2.58
CA LYS A 73 12.27 -9.06 1.15
C LYS A 73 11.48 -8.04 0.35
N ALA A 74 11.94 -7.69 -0.85
CA ALA A 74 11.30 -6.68 -1.69
C ALA A 74 9.78 -6.88 -1.89
N LYS A 75 9.34 -8.12 -2.12
CA LYS A 75 7.91 -8.47 -2.21
C LYS A 75 7.16 -8.19 -0.92
N ASP A 76 7.69 -8.67 0.20
CA ASP A 76 7.05 -8.53 1.51
C ASP A 76 7.01 -7.06 1.96
N ALA A 77 8.03 -6.28 1.60
CA ALA A 77 8.07 -4.83 1.81
C ALA A 77 7.04 -4.08 0.97
N ALA A 78 6.87 -4.44 -0.31
CA ALA A 78 5.84 -3.86 -1.16
C ALA A 78 4.42 -4.20 -0.67
N GLU A 79 4.19 -5.43 -0.22
CA GLU A 79 2.92 -5.82 0.41
C GLU A 79 2.67 -5.03 1.70
N GLN A 80 3.72 -4.79 2.50
CA GLN A 80 3.61 -3.98 3.71
C GLN A 80 3.29 -2.53 3.39
N LEU A 81 3.93 -1.95 2.37
CA LEU A 81 3.63 -0.61 1.87
C LEU A 81 2.15 -0.50 1.44
N ILE A 82 1.63 -1.48 0.69
CA ILE A 82 0.22 -1.50 0.27
C ILE A 82 -0.71 -1.48 1.49
N ARG A 83 -0.43 -2.32 2.50
CA ARG A 83 -1.22 -2.36 3.75
C ARG A 83 -1.21 -1.02 4.48
N GLU A 84 -0.07 -0.36 4.55
CA GLU A 84 0.08 0.92 5.26
C GLU A 84 -0.57 2.09 4.52
N VAL A 85 -0.51 2.11 3.18
CA VAL A 85 -1.22 3.11 2.37
C VAL A 85 -2.74 2.89 2.41
N ALA A 86 -3.18 1.63 2.47
CA ALA A 86 -4.60 1.30 2.64
C ALA A 86 -5.11 1.50 4.08
N ALA A 87 -4.21 1.72 5.05
CA ALA A 87 -4.58 1.87 6.44
C ALA A 87 -5.17 3.27 6.71
N PRO A 88 -6.23 3.39 7.52
CA PRO A 88 -6.74 4.69 7.91
C PRO A 88 -5.69 5.45 8.75
N PRO A 89 -5.57 6.78 8.59
CA PRO A 89 -4.61 7.57 9.35
C PRO A 89 -4.84 7.38 10.86
N GLY A 90 -3.79 6.97 11.59
CA GLY A 90 -3.82 6.74 13.04
C GLY A 90 -4.09 5.30 13.49
N SER A 91 -4.09 4.31 12.59
CA SER A 91 -4.42 2.90 12.91
C SER A 91 -3.24 2.01 13.34
N LEU A 92 -2.07 2.57 13.68
CA LEU A 92 -0.89 1.83 14.17
C LEU A 92 -1.05 1.18 15.57
N HIS A 93 -2.23 1.25 16.18
CA HIS A 93 -2.54 0.54 17.43
C HIS A 93 -3.98 0.02 17.41
N TRP A 94 -4.16 -1.28 17.15
CA TRP A 94 -5.28 -2.07 17.67
C TRP A 94 -4.93 -3.55 17.70
#